data_AF-A0A453PDJ4-F1
#
_entry.id   AF-A0A453PDJ4-F1
#
_cell.length_a   1.000
_cell.length_b   1.000
_cell.length_c   1.000
_cell.angle_alpha   90.00
_cell.angle_beta   90.00
_cell.angle_gamma   90.00
#
_symmetry.space_group_name_H-M   'P 1'
#
loop_
_entity.id
_entity.type
_entity.pdbx_description
1 polymer ?
#
loop_
_entity_poly.entity_id
_entity_poly.type
_entity_poly.pdbx_seq_one_letter_code
_entity_poly.pdbx_strand_id
1 'polypeptide(L)'
;HSLTCSSSTTTSGPAHTNPADFEHDQLLPISHRRRLLSSMAMRNATQQVVRALEPSLTRSLHASPGSKKIVGVFYKGGEYAGQNPNFVGCVENALGIRSWLESQGHQYIVTDDKDGPNCELEKHIADAHVLITTPFHPAYVSADRIRRGKNLELLLTAGIGSDHIELPAAAAAGLTVAEVTGSNTVSVAEDQLMRILVLMRNFLPGHHQAISGEWDLAGIAHRAYDLEGKTVGTVGAGRIGKLLLQRLKPFGCNLLYHDRLRVDAALEEELGAAFEEDLDAMLPKCDVVVLNMPLTEKTKYLNYKN
;
A
#
# COMPACT_ATOMS: atom_id res chain seq x y z
N HIS A 1 37.46 39.75 -15.19
CA HIS A 1 37.34 41.05 -15.89
C HIS A 1 35.86 41.22 -16.26
N SER A 2 35.06 42.03 -15.55
CA SER A 2 35.01 43.52 -15.53
C SER A 2 34.50 44.07 -16.88
N LEU A 3 33.40 44.83 -16.97
CA LEU A 3 32.93 45.92 -16.08
C LEU A 3 31.40 45.93 -15.81
N THR A 4 30.93 46.92 -15.03
CA THR A 4 29.56 47.12 -14.53
C THR A 4 29.00 48.52 -14.83
N CYS A 5 27.66 48.64 -14.91
CA CYS A 5 26.89 49.90 -14.85
C CYS A 5 25.40 49.51 -14.62
N SER A 6 24.66 49.76 -13.53
CA SER A 6 24.46 50.89 -12.58
C SER A 6 23.35 51.88 -12.97
N SER A 7 22.13 51.54 -12.53
CA SER A 7 20.94 52.37 -12.17
C SER A 7 20.96 53.90 -12.27
N SER A 8 19.80 54.49 -12.59
CA SER A 8 19.13 55.50 -11.71
C SER A 8 17.68 55.82 -12.12
N THR A 9 16.90 56.36 -11.18
CA THR A 9 15.49 56.79 -11.31
C THR A 9 15.28 58.16 -10.64
N THR A 10 14.45 59.04 -11.22
CA THR A 10 13.84 60.26 -10.63
C THR A 10 12.92 60.91 -11.70
N THR A 11 11.90 61.75 -11.48
CA THR A 11 10.98 62.14 -10.37
C THR A 11 9.80 62.88 -11.04
N SER A 12 8.54 62.86 -10.61
CA SER A 12 7.91 63.58 -9.46
C SER A 12 6.36 63.36 -9.57
N GLY A 13 5.48 63.56 -8.59
CA GLY A 13 5.52 64.25 -7.29
C GLY A 13 4.66 65.54 -7.31
N PRO A 14 4.00 65.99 -6.20
CA PRO A 14 4.04 65.55 -4.80
C PRO A 14 2.80 64.64 -4.45
N ALA A 15 1.92 64.74 -3.44
CA ALA A 15 1.59 65.70 -2.36
C ALA A 15 0.86 65.07 -1.13
N HIS A 16 -0.09 65.79 -0.50
CA HIS A 16 -0.69 65.55 0.84
C HIS A 16 -2.24 65.73 0.80
N THR A 17 -3.09 65.51 1.83
CA THR A 17 -2.97 65.48 3.31
C THR A 17 -3.85 64.40 4.01
N ASN A 18 -3.86 64.40 5.34
CA ASN A 18 -4.57 63.54 6.33
C ASN A 18 -5.05 64.48 7.48
N PRO A 19 -5.80 64.10 8.55
CA PRO A 19 -6.88 63.10 8.79
C PRO A 19 -8.19 63.76 9.37
N ALA A 20 -9.09 62.94 9.97
CA ALA A 20 -9.90 63.17 11.21
C ALA A 20 -11.46 63.17 11.12
N ASP A 21 -12.05 62.76 12.26
CA ASP A 21 -13.45 62.81 12.76
C ASP A 21 -14.56 62.10 11.93
N PHE A 22 -15.50 61.33 12.51
CA PHE A 22 -16.39 61.67 13.64
C PHE A 22 -16.74 60.53 14.63
N GLU A 23 -17.54 60.90 15.64
CA GLU A 23 -17.95 60.18 16.87
C GLU A 23 -18.58 58.78 16.68
N HIS A 24 -18.42 57.78 17.56
CA HIS A 24 -18.67 57.66 19.02
C HIS A 24 -20.17 57.52 19.40
N ASP A 25 -20.65 56.29 19.61
CA ASP A 25 -21.52 55.98 20.77
C ASP A 25 -21.50 54.49 21.19
N GLN A 26 -22.01 54.22 22.39
CA GLN A 26 -21.81 53.02 23.20
C GLN A 26 -22.99 52.01 23.11
N LEU A 27 -22.74 50.74 23.43
CA LEU A 27 -23.36 49.98 24.55
C LEU A 27 -23.24 48.45 24.40
N LEU A 28 -22.93 47.80 25.52
CA LEU A 28 -23.00 46.35 25.78
C LEU A 28 -23.72 46.15 27.13
N PRO A 29 -24.17 44.93 27.49
CA PRO A 29 -24.81 43.89 26.69
C PRO A 29 -26.11 43.36 27.36
N ILE A 30 -26.90 42.51 26.68
CA ILE A 30 -27.92 41.65 27.33
C ILE A 30 -27.64 40.18 27.01
N SER A 31 -27.87 39.30 27.99
CA SER A 31 -27.24 37.98 28.08
C SER A 31 -28.20 36.79 27.92
N HIS A 32 -27.62 35.58 27.87
CA HIS A 32 -28.23 34.29 28.23
C HIS A 32 -29.70 34.01 27.85
N ARG A 33 -29.98 33.67 26.57
CA ARG A 33 -31.18 32.84 26.25
C ARG A 33 -31.11 31.93 25.01
N ARG A 34 -29.93 31.36 24.68
CA ARG A 34 -29.80 30.34 23.60
C ARG A 34 -28.77 29.20 23.82
N ARG A 35 -28.48 28.82 25.08
CA ARG A 35 -27.53 27.73 25.43
C ARG A 35 -28.11 26.53 26.21
N LEU A 36 -29.43 26.38 26.25
CA LEU A 36 -30.11 25.35 27.07
C LEU A 36 -31.07 24.39 26.34
N LEU A 37 -31.17 24.45 25.00
CA LEU A 37 -32.07 23.57 24.23
C LEU A 37 -31.37 22.54 23.31
N SER A 38 -30.04 22.58 23.20
CA SER A 38 -29.26 21.57 22.44
C SER A 38 -28.59 20.51 23.32
N SER A 39 -28.45 20.77 24.63
CA SER A 39 -27.68 19.94 25.57
C SER A 39 -28.47 18.84 26.29
N MET A 40 -29.79 18.75 26.07
CA MET A 40 -30.66 17.68 26.58
C MET A 40 -30.98 16.61 25.51
N ALA A 41 -31.25 17.02 24.26
CA ALA A 41 -31.48 16.08 23.16
C ALA A 41 -30.29 15.12 22.94
N MET A 42 -29.06 15.64 23.04
CA MET A 42 -27.80 14.87 22.97
C MET A 42 -27.45 14.07 24.25
N ARG A 43 -28.39 13.88 25.19
CA ARG A 43 -28.18 12.97 26.35
C ARG A 43 -29.12 11.77 26.33
N ASN A 44 -30.37 11.96 25.89
CA ASN A 44 -31.35 10.87 25.87
C ASN A 44 -31.10 9.86 24.74
N ALA A 45 -30.66 10.31 23.56
CA ALA A 45 -30.24 9.42 22.47
C ALA A 45 -29.07 8.50 22.92
N THR A 46 -28.10 9.06 23.62
CA THR A 46 -26.92 8.36 24.14
C THR A 46 -27.28 7.31 25.20
N GLN A 47 -28.34 7.53 25.99
CA GLN A 47 -28.81 6.56 26.98
C GLN A 47 -29.66 5.42 26.40
N GLN A 48 -30.27 5.57 25.21
CA GLN A 48 -30.94 4.46 24.53
C GLN A 48 -29.95 3.53 23.82
N VAL A 49 -28.86 4.06 23.24
CA VAL A 49 -27.80 3.23 22.62
C VAL A 49 -27.03 2.41 23.67
N VAL A 50 -26.81 2.97 24.87
CA VAL A 50 -26.07 2.31 25.97
C VAL A 50 -26.86 1.18 26.66
N ARG A 51 -28.11 0.91 26.27
CA ARG A 51 -28.93 -0.19 26.83
C ARG A 51 -29.24 -1.35 25.88
N ALA A 52 -28.60 -1.39 24.70
CA ALA A 52 -28.73 -2.47 23.72
C ALA A 52 -27.44 -3.31 23.55
N LEU A 53 -26.44 -3.12 24.43
CA LEU A 53 -25.10 -3.70 24.30
C LEU A 53 -24.61 -4.30 25.64
N GLU A 54 -25.23 -5.41 26.04
CA GLU A 54 -24.65 -6.38 26.99
C GLU A 54 -24.49 -7.75 26.27
N PRO A 55 -23.62 -8.65 26.77
CA PRO A 55 -22.46 -9.09 25.98
C PRO A 55 -22.69 -10.28 25.03
N SER A 56 -23.64 -10.16 24.10
CA SER A 56 -23.87 -11.16 23.04
C SER A 56 -22.87 -11.08 21.87
N LEU A 57 -21.54 -11.04 22.14
CA LEU A 57 -20.48 -11.40 21.19
C LEU A 57 -19.05 -11.45 21.80
N THR A 58 -18.90 -11.86 23.06
CA THR A 58 -17.65 -12.53 23.48
C THR A 58 -17.56 -13.87 22.76
N ARG A 59 -17.16 -13.85 21.48
CA ARG A 59 -16.75 -15.04 20.74
C ARG A 59 -15.57 -15.62 21.51
N SER A 60 -15.82 -16.70 22.24
CA SER A 60 -14.79 -17.46 22.94
C SER A 60 -13.72 -17.84 21.92
N LEU A 61 -12.59 -17.14 21.96
CA LEU A 61 -11.38 -17.57 21.30
C LEU A 61 -10.88 -18.77 22.10
N HIS A 62 -11.43 -19.94 21.74
CA HIS A 62 -10.90 -21.23 22.13
C HIS A 62 -9.53 -21.44 21.46
N ALA A 63 -8.55 -20.65 21.87
CA ALA A 63 -7.16 -21.01 21.76
C ALA A 63 -7.02 -22.37 22.44
N SER A 64 -6.68 -23.41 21.66
CA SER A 64 -6.53 -24.77 22.18
C SER A 64 -5.50 -24.73 23.32
N PRO A 65 -5.83 -25.21 24.54
CA PRO A 65 -4.94 -25.09 25.69
C PRO A 65 -3.70 -25.99 25.50
N GLY A 66 -2.63 -25.40 24.98
CA GLY A 66 -1.37 -26.08 24.71
C GLY A 66 -0.36 -25.16 24.02
N SER A 67 0.91 -25.55 24.06
CA SER A 67 1.96 -24.88 23.27
C SER A 67 1.70 -25.09 21.77
N LYS A 68 1.93 -24.04 20.97
CA LYS A 68 1.83 -24.08 19.52
C LYS A 68 3.22 -23.97 18.90
N LYS A 69 3.43 -24.65 17.77
CA LYS A 69 4.64 -24.54 16.95
C LYS A 69 4.37 -23.62 15.76
N ILE A 70 5.01 -22.46 15.76
CA ILE A 70 4.99 -21.48 14.68
C ILE A 70 6.30 -21.64 13.90
N VAL A 71 6.21 -21.69 12.58
CA VAL A 71 7.36 -21.64 11.67
C VAL A 71 7.26 -20.35 10.85
N GLY A 72 8.29 -19.50 10.89
CA GLY A 72 8.41 -18.31 10.04
C GLY A 72 9.42 -18.54 8.91
N VAL A 73 9.02 -18.24 7.67
CA VAL A 73 9.90 -18.29 6.50
C VAL A 73 10.09 -16.89 5.92
N PHE A 74 11.33 -16.42 5.97
CA PHE A 74 11.76 -15.08 5.55
C PHE A 74 13.13 -15.16 4.87
N TYR A 75 13.54 -14.11 4.16
CA TYR A 75 14.93 -14.01 3.66
C TYR A 75 15.90 -13.67 4.81
N LYS A 76 17.19 -14.00 4.64
CA LYS A 76 18.25 -13.45 5.52
C LYS A 76 18.44 -11.96 5.25
N GLY A 77 18.51 -11.16 6.32
CA GLY A 77 18.85 -9.74 6.28
C GLY A 77 20.35 -9.49 6.45
N GLY A 78 21.11 -10.46 6.97
CA GLY A 78 22.56 -10.37 7.16
C GLY A 78 22.97 -9.18 8.02
N GLU A 79 24.02 -8.46 7.61
CA GLU A 79 24.46 -7.24 8.30
C GLU A 79 23.38 -6.15 8.38
N TYR A 80 22.49 -6.05 7.38
CA TYR A 80 21.46 -5.01 7.32
C TYR A 80 20.40 -5.16 8.41
N ALA A 81 20.16 -6.38 8.90
CA ALA A 81 19.27 -6.63 10.03
C ALA A 81 19.80 -6.01 11.35
N GLY A 82 21.13 -6.00 11.53
CA GLY A 82 21.78 -5.33 12.66
C GLY A 82 21.93 -3.82 12.47
N GLN A 83 22.09 -3.35 11.23
CA GLN A 83 22.13 -1.92 10.90
C GLN A 83 20.75 -1.24 11.06
N ASN A 84 19.65 -1.97 10.83
CA ASN A 84 18.28 -1.47 10.99
C ASN A 84 17.40 -2.46 11.78
N PRO A 85 17.23 -2.29 13.11
CA PRO A 85 16.35 -3.12 13.92
C PRO A 85 14.87 -3.10 13.50
N ASN A 86 14.43 -2.09 12.74
CA ASN A 86 13.07 -2.03 12.18
C ASN A 86 12.92 -2.85 10.89
N PHE A 87 14.00 -3.48 10.39
CA PHE A 87 13.96 -4.41 9.26
C PHE A 87 13.40 -5.76 9.70
N VAL A 88 12.14 -5.78 10.14
CA VAL A 88 11.51 -6.94 10.79
C VAL A 88 11.20 -8.10 9.83
N GLY A 89 11.22 -7.88 8.52
CA GLY A 89 10.85 -8.87 7.50
C GLY A 89 11.86 -9.96 7.19
N CYS A 90 12.93 -10.09 7.98
CA CYS A 90 14.04 -11.03 7.79
C CYS A 90 14.10 -12.12 8.88
N VAL A 91 14.94 -13.15 8.68
CA VAL A 91 15.16 -14.26 9.64
C VAL A 91 15.64 -13.77 11.01
N GLU A 92 16.53 -12.78 11.02
CA GLU A 92 17.23 -12.30 12.22
C GLU A 92 16.30 -11.52 13.15
N ASN A 93 15.46 -10.65 12.59
CA ASN A 93 14.50 -9.84 13.36
C ASN A 93 13.10 -10.51 13.48
N ALA A 94 12.78 -11.49 12.63
CA ALA A 94 11.68 -12.44 12.77
C ALA A 94 10.28 -11.83 13.08
N LEU A 95 9.92 -10.76 12.36
CA LEU A 95 8.72 -9.92 12.57
C LEU A 95 8.64 -9.19 13.93
N GLY A 96 9.69 -9.25 14.75
CA GLY A 96 9.71 -8.70 16.12
C GLY A 96 8.88 -9.49 17.13
N ILE A 97 8.25 -10.61 16.73
CA ILE A 97 7.25 -11.33 17.54
C ILE A 97 7.81 -12.43 18.44
N ARG A 98 9.12 -12.73 18.37
CA ARG A 98 9.75 -13.88 19.06
C ARG A 98 9.46 -13.89 20.56
N SER A 99 9.88 -12.83 21.27
CA SER A 99 9.73 -12.75 22.73
C SER A 99 8.27 -12.75 23.18
N TRP A 100 7.35 -12.25 22.33
CA TRP A 100 5.91 -12.34 22.58
C TRP A 100 5.40 -13.79 22.49
N LEU A 101 5.68 -14.50 21.39
CA LEU A 101 5.29 -15.92 21.23
C LEU A 101 5.87 -16.80 22.35
N GLU A 102 7.15 -16.62 22.67
CA GLU A 102 7.84 -17.38 23.71
C GLU A 102 7.27 -17.06 25.11
N SER A 103 6.85 -15.82 25.38
CA SER A 103 6.16 -15.46 26.64
C SER A 103 4.80 -16.15 26.82
N GLN A 104 4.15 -16.58 25.74
CA GLN A 104 2.91 -17.36 25.76
C GLN A 104 3.19 -18.88 25.77
N GLY A 105 4.45 -19.29 25.94
CA GLY A 105 4.87 -20.69 25.94
C GLY A 105 4.80 -21.36 24.57
N HIS A 106 4.82 -20.59 23.47
CA HIS A 106 4.82 -21.12 22.10
C HIS A 106 6.26 -21.27 21.58
N GLN A 107 6.48 -22.25 20.68
CA GLN A 107 7.75 -22.41 19.97
C GLN A 107 7.71 -21.62 18.65
N TYR A 108 8.72 -20.78 18.40
CA TYR A 108 8.87 -20.06 17.13
C TYR A 108 10.19 -20.43 16.43
N ILE A 109 10.12 -21.27 15.42
CA ILE A 109 11.26 -21.55 14.53
C ILE A 109 11.23 -20.58 13.36
N VAL A 110 12.39 -20.14 12.90
CA VAL A 110 12.53 -19.18 11.80
C VAL A 110 13.65 -19.63 10.88
N THR A 111 13.44 -19.58 9.56
CA THR A 111 14.41 -20.03 8.56
C THR A 111 14.23 -19.31 7.23
N ASP A 112 15.30 -19.25 6.43
CA ASP A 112 15.24 -18.96 4.99
C ASP A 112 15.34 -20.24 4.14
N ASP A 113 15.79 -21.35 4.72
CA ASP A 113 15.99 -22.63 4.06
C ASP A 113 14.64 -23.36 3.86
N LYS A 114 14.07 -23.16 2.67
CA LYS A 114 12.67 -23.48 2.33
C LYS A 114 12.47 -24.32 1.06
N ASP A 115 13.54 -24.59 0.31
CA ASP A 115 13.48 -25.23 -1.02
C ASP A 115 14.35 -26.50 -1.06
N GLY A 116 13.89 -27.52 -1.79
CA GLY A 116 14.51 -28.85 -1.79
C GLY A 116 14.00 -29.78 -0.67
N PRO A 117 14.28 -31.10 -0.73
CA PRO A 117 13.61 -32.10 0.11
C PRO A 117 14.12 -32.18 1.56
N ASN A 118 15.30 -31.62 1.84
CA ASN A 118 16.00 -31.73 3.13
C ASN A 118 16.11 -30.39 3.88
N CYS A 119 15.45 -29.33 3.39
CA CYS A 119 15.55 -27.99 3.96
C CYS A 119 14.88 -27.88 5.33
N GLU A 120 15.27 -26.88 6.12
CA GLU A 120 14.79 -26.67 7.49
C GLU A 120 13.25 -26.59 7.59
N LEU A 121 12.58 -26.00 6.59
CA LEU A 121 11.11 -25.99 6.51
C LEU A 121 10.53 -27.42 6.50
N GLU A 122 11.10 -28.35 5.74
CA GLU A 122 10.59 -29.72 5.64
C GLU A 122 10.78 -30.52 6.93
N LYS A 123 11.77 -30.15 7.76
CA LYS A 123 11.98 -30.73 9.10
C LYS A 123 10.92 -30.32 10.11
N HIS A 124 10.07 -29.33 9.79
CA HIS A 124 9.11 -28.74 10.72
C HIS A 124 7.69 -28.61 10.16
N ILE A 125 7.47 -28.74 8.85
CA ILE A 125 6.13 -28.64 8.25
C ILE A 125 5.17 -29.70 8.83
N ALA A 126 5.68 -30.88 9.21
CA ALA A 126 4.89 -32.01 9.67
C ALA A 126 4.14 -31.76 11.00
N ASP A 127 4.76 -31.03 11.92
CA ASP A 127 4.26 -30.78 13.29
C ASP A 127 4.00 -29.28 13.60
N ALA A 128 4.30 -28.39 12.64
CA ALA A 128 3.90 -26.99 12.68
C ALA A 128 2.37 -26.82 12.75
N HIS A 129 1.94 -25.84 13.53
CA HIS A 129 0.54 -25.43 13.66
C HIS A 129 0.24 -24.17 12.84
N VAL A 130 1.20 -23.25 12.80
CA VAL A 130 1.14 -22.02 12.01
C VAL A 130 2.39 -21.95 11.13
N LEU A 131 2.18 -21.71 9.82
CA LEU A 131 3.25 -21.34 8.90
C LEU A 131 3.07 -19.86 8.52
N ILE A 132 4.06 -19.03 8.85
CA ILE A 132 4.18 -17.65 8.40
C ILE A 132 5.15 -17.62 7.22
N THR A 133 4.76 -16.98 6.14
CA THR A 133 5.50 -16.88 4.86
C THR A 133 5.39 -15.46 4.32
N THR A 134 6.30 -15.00 3.47
CA THR A 134 6.25 -13.66 2.86
C THR A 134 6.42 -13.72 1.34
N PRO A 135 5.70 -12.91 0.54
CA PRO A 135 5.80 -12.95 -0.93
C PRO A 135 7.20 -12.64 -1.47
N PHE A 136 8.03 -11.97 -0.67
CA PHE A 136 9.42 -11.64 -1.00
C PHE A 136 10.39 -12.82 -0.92
N HIS A 137 10.04 -13.89 -0.19
CA HIS A 137 10.80 -15.15 -0.11
C HIS A 137 9.83 -16.32 0.14
N PRO A 138 8.97 -16.65 -0.85
CA PRO A 138 7.76 -17.42 -0.61
C PRO A 138 8.06 -18.88 -0.28
N ALA A 139 7.58 -19.33 0.88
CA ALA A 139 7.44 -20.75 1.17
C ALA A 139 6.26 -21.28 0.35
N TYR A 140 6.53 -21.89 -0.81
CA TYR A 140 5.48 -22.49 -1.63
C TYR A 140 4.76 -23.59 -0.85
N VAL A 141 3.46 -23.42 -0.59
CA VAL A 141 2.64 -24.35 0.21
C VAL A 141 1.79 -25.19 -0.73
N SER A 142 2.40 -26.26 -1.23
CA SER A 142 1.76 -27.20 -2.15
C SER A 142 0.80 -28.17 -1.46
N ALA A 143 -0.09 -28.83 -2.23
CA ALA A 143 -0.95 -29.90 -1.72
C ALA A 143 -0.16 -31.02 -1.02
N ASP A 144 1.11 -31.23 -1.37
CA ASP A 144 1.97 -32.20 -0.69
C ASP A 144 2.42 -31.73 0.71
N ARG A 145 2.88 -30.48 0.83
CA ARG A 145 3.22 -29.87 2.13
C ARG A 145 2.00 -29.80 3.04
N ILE A 146 0.82 -29.46 2.50
CA ILE A 146 -0.47 -29.49 3.21
C ILE A 146 -0.80 -30.90 3.69
N ARG A 147 -0.65 -31.93 2.84
CA ARG A 147 -0.91 -33.33 3.21
C ARG A 147 0.04 -33.84 4.29
N ARG A 148 1.27 -33.32 4.36
CA ARG A 148 2.30 -33.71 5.35
C ARG A 148 2.18 -32.97 6.69
N GLY A 149 1.76 -31.69 6.70
CA GLY A 149 1.57 -30.92 7.93
C GLY A 149 0.33 -31.32 8.71
N LYS A 150 0.48 -32.26 9.65
CA LYS A 150 -0.64 -32.89 10.39
C LYS A 150 -1.29 -31.98 11.43
N ASN A 151 -0.53 -31.01 11.92
CA ASN A 151 -0.98 -30.07 12.96
C ASN A 151 -1.36 -28.70 12.39
N LEU A 152 -1.24 -28.48 11.07
CA LEU A 152 -1.47 -27.18 10.46
C LEU A 152 -2.92 -26.74 10.67
N GLU A 153 -3.09 -25.53 11.21
CA GLU A 153 -4.38 -24.87 11.44
C GLU A 153 -4.48 -23.57 10.61
N LEU A 154 -3.34 -22.91 10.40
CA LEU A 154 -3.27 -21.54 9.89
C LEU A 154 -2.03 -21.31 9.00
N LEU A 155 -2.26 -20.71 7.82
CA LEU A 155 -1.23 -20.20 6.93
C LEU A 155 -1.32 -18.67 6.87
N LEU A 156 -0.24 -17.97 7.23
CA LEU A 156 -0.17 -16.51 7.28
C LEU A 156 0.80 -15.94 6.24
N THR A 157 0.30 -15.09 5.36
CA THR A 157 1.13 -14.23 4.52
C THR A 157 1.47 -12.94 5.26
N ALA A 158 2.74 -12.79 5.65
CA ALA A 158 3.33 -11.54 6.13
C ALA A 158 3.52 -10.57 4.94
N GLY A 159 2.41 -9.92 4.57
CA GLY A 159 2.29 -9.05 3.39
C GLY A 159 0.87 -9.15 2.79
N ILE A 160 0.80 -9.07 1.46
CA ILE A 160 -0.40 -9.28 0.63
C ILE A 160 0.02 -10.17 -0.55
N GLY A 161 -0.80 -11.15 -0.93
CA GLY A 161 -0.50 -12.11 -2.01
C GLY A 161 -0.20 -13.51 -1.50
N SER A 162 -1.24 -14.34 -1.38
CA SER A 162 -1.16 -15.75 -0.97
C SER A 162 -1.17 -16.74 -2.14
N ASP A 163 -0.83 -16.29 -3.36
CA ASP A 163 -0.78 -17.10 -4.59
C ASP A 163 0.32 -18.19 -4.58
N HIS A 164 1.29 -18.08 -3.68
CA HIS A 164 2.27 -19.13 -3.38
C HIS A 164 1.70 -20.28 -2.52
N ILE A 165 0.41 -20.24 -2.17
CA ILE A 165 -0.31 -21.30 -1.45
C ILE A 165 -1.32 -21.93 -2.42
N GLU A 166 -1.38 -23.27 -2.46
CA GLU A 166 -2.42 -23.98 -3.21
C GLU A 166 -3.78 -23.87 -2.48
N LEU A 167 -4.43 -22.71 -2.64
CA LEU A 167 -5.69 -22.36 -1.95
C LEU A 167 -6.79 -23.45 -2.05
N PRO A 168 -7.01 -24.14 -3.20
CA PRO A 168 -7.98 -25.24 -3.25
C PRO A 168 -7.63 -26.42 -2.34
N ALA A 169 -6.34 -26.75 -2.22
CA ALA A 169 -5.87 -27.81 -1.33
C ALA A 169 -5.92 -27.39 0.14
N ALA A 170 -5.61 -26.12 0.45
CA ALA A 170 -5.73 -25.57 1.79
C ALA A 170 -7.20 -25.57 2.27
N ALA A 171 -8.12 -25.15 1.39
CA ALA A 171 -9.56 -25.18 1.67
C ALA A 171 -10.09 -26.62 1.84
N ALA A 172 -9.67 -27.56 0.98
CA ALA A 172 -10.04 -28.98 1.10
C ALA A 172 -9.50 -29.65 2.38
N ALA A 173 -8.38 -29.15 2.93
CA ALA A 173 -7.82 -29.56 4.21
C ALA A 173 -8.40 -28.80 5.42
N GLY A 174 -9.32 -27.85 5.21
CA GLY A 174 -9.93 -27.06 6.28
C GLY A 174 -9.02 -25.99 6.91
N LEU A 175 -7.89 -25.66 6.27
CA LEU A 175 -6.93 -24.68 6.77
C LEU A 175 -7.47 -23.26 6.65
N THR A 176 -7.16 -22.41 7.64
CA THR A 176 -7.32 -20.96 7.48
C THR A 176 -6.13 -20.40 6.69
N VAL A 177 -6.39 -19.62 5.65
CA VAL A 177 -5.37 -18.81 4.96
C VAL A 177 -5.71 -17.33 5.20
N ALA A 178 -4.73 -16.54 5.64
CA ALA A 178 -4.91 -15.11 5.86
C ALA A 178 -3.66 -14.29 5.49
N GLU A 179 -3.89 -13.03 5.14
CA GLU A 179 -2.87 -12.05 4.77
C GLU A 179 -3.17 -10.71 5.48
N VAL A 180 -2.22 -9.79 5.50
CA VAL A 180 -2.39 -8.46 6.13
C VAL A 180 -2.96 -7.48 5.10
N THR A 181 -4.19 -7.75 4.63
CA THR A 181 -4.85 -6.99 3.57
C THR A 181 -4.88 -5.48 3.86
N GLY A 182 -4.22 -4.69 3.01
CA GLY A 182 -4.08 -3.24 3.13
C GLY A 182 -2.67 -2.78 3.50
N SER A 183 -1.88 -3.61 4.19
CA SER A 183 -0.58 -3.27 4.82
C SER A 183 0.42 -2.52 3.94
N ASN A 184 0.59 -2.94 2.67
CA ASN A 184 1.58 -2.37 1.75
C ASN A 184 0.94 -1.60 0.58
N THR A 185 -0.37 -1.38 0.57
CA THR A 185 -1.08 -0.91 -0.63
C THR A 185 -0.73 0.52 -1.05
N VAL A 186 -0.32 1.35 -0.07
CA VAL A 186 0.28 2.67 -0.29
C VAL A 186 1.65 2.55 -0.94
N SER A 187 2.53 1.74 -0.35
CA SER A 187 3.92 1.54 -0.80
C SER A 187 4.00 1.02 -2.25
N VAL A 188 3.11 0.09 -2.63
CA VAL A 188 3.07 -0.43 -4.01
C VAL A 188 2.54 0.62 -4.99
N ALA A 189 1.55 1.45 -4.61
CA ALA A 189 1.07 2.54 -5.46
C ALA A 189 2.13 3.63 -5.67
N GLU A 190 3.00 3.85 -4.68
CA GLU A 190 4.11 4.81 -4.74
C GLU A 190 5.29 4.27 -5.58
N ASP A 191 5.64 2.99 -5.41
CA ASP A 191 6.61 2.30 -6.27
C ASP A 191 6.13 2.22 -7.74
N GLN A 192 4.83 2.02 -7.97
CA GLN A 192 4.23 2.10 -9.31
C GLN A 192 4.39 3.50 -9.92
N LEU A 193 4.00 4.57 -9.23
CA LEU A 193 4.20 5.94 -9.73
C LEU A 193 5.68 6.26 -9.98
N MET A 194 6.57 5.85 -9.08
CA MET A 194 8.02 5.99 -9.26
C MET A 194 8.49 5.32 -10.55
N ARG A 195 8.06 4.08 -10.83
CA ARG A 195 8.43 3.36 -12.07
C ARG A 195 7.90 4.04 -13.32
N ILE A 196 6.67 4.56 -13.29
CA ILE A 196 6.10 5.34 -14.41
C ILE A 196 7.01 6.54 -14.72
N LEU A 197 7.40 7.30 -13.70
CA LEU A 197 8.25 8.48 -13.86
C LEU A 197 9.68 8.12 -14.30
N VAL A 198 10.28 7.08 -13.73
CA VAL A 198 11.63 6.59 -14.09
C VAL A 198 11.70 6.15 -15.55
N LEU A 199 10.66 5.48 -16.05
CA LEU A 199 10.57 5.04 -17.44
C LEU A 199 10.25 6.21 -18.39
N MET A 200 9.18 6.96 -18.12
CA MET A 200 8.70 8.04 -19.00
C MET A 200 9.75 9.16 -19.16
N ARG A 201 10.49 9.48 -18.10
CA ARG A 201 11.57 10.49 -18.13
C ARG A 201 12.94 9.94 -18.55
N ASN A 202 13.03 8.68 -18.97
CA ASN A 202 14.26 8.00 -19.37
C ASN A 202 15.41 8.11 -18.33
N PHE A 203 15.09 7.97 -17.04
CA PHE A 203 16.01 8.30 -15.94
C PHE A 203 17.22 7.36 -15.86
N LEU A 204 17.04 6.05 -16.05
CA LEU A 204 18.12 5.06 -15.84
C LEU A 204 19.32 5.25 -16.79
N PRO A 205 19.14 5.43 -18.12
CA PRO A 205 20.26 5.76 -19.01
C PRO A 205 20.94 7.10 -18.65
N GLY A 206 20.18 8.11 -18.21
CA GLY A 206 20.75 9.39 -17.77
C GLY A 206 21.62 9.26 -16.50
N HIS A 207 21.17 8.43 -15.55
CA HIS A 207 21.97 8.07 -14.38
C HIS A 207 23.24 7.30 -14.77
N HIS A 208 23.16 6.36 -15.71
CA HIS A 208 24.32 5.62 -16.20
C HIS A 208 25.36 6.53 -16.86
N GLN A 209 24.97 7.51 -17.70
CA GLN A 209 25.91 8.50 -18.23
C GLN A 209 26.62 9.26 -17.10
N ALA A 210 25.86 9.77 -16.14
CA ALA A 210 26.38 10.59 -15.05
C ALA A 210 27.43 9.87 -14.17
N ILE A 211 27.21 8.58 -13.86
CA ILE A 211 28.20 7.78 -13.09
C ILE A 211 29.39 7.31 -13.95
N SER A 212 29.24 7.30 -15.28
CA SER A 212 30.31 6.93 -16.23
C SER A 212 31.18 8.13 -16.64
N GLY A 213 30.78 9.35 -16.25
CA GLY A 213 31.44 10.59 -16.65
C GLY A 213 31.09 11.04 -18.08
N GLU A 214 30.01 10.51 -18.66
CA GLU A 214 29.53 10.85 -20.00
C GLU A 214 28.58 12.06 -19.98
N TRP A 215 28.44 12.73 -21.13
CA TRP A 215 27.48 13.82 -21.33
C TRP A 215 26.96 13.81 -22.77
N ASP A 216 25.96 12.97 -23.04
CA ASP A 216 25.18 13.00 -24.29
C ASP A 216 23.69 13.22 -24.00
N LEU A 217 23.31 14.49 -23.98
CA LEU A 217 21.94 14.93 -23.80
C LEU A 217 20.99 14.38 -24.88
N ALA A 218 21.45 14.15 -26.12
CA ALA A 218 20.58 13.66 -27.20
C ALA A 218 20.27 12.16 -27.01
N GLY A 219 21.26 11.37 -26.62
CA GLY A 219 21.11 9.96 -26.22
C GLY A 219 20.07 9.74 -25.12
N ILE A 220 19.86 10.72 -24.23
CA ILE A 220 18.80 10.68 -23.21
C ILE A 220 17.48 11.29 -23.70
N ALA A 221 17.53 12.52 -24.23
CA ALA A 221 16.34 13.33 -24.50
C ALA A 221 15.43 12.74 -25.59
N HIS A 222 15.97 12.01 -26.58
CA HIS A 222 15.17 11.45 -27.68
C HIS A 222 14.12 10.39 -27.25
N ARG A 223 14.13 9.95 -25.98
CA ARG A 223 13.13 9.06 -25.36
C ARG A 223 12.61 9.58 -24.01
N ALA A 224 12.96 10.80 -23.62
CA ALA A 224 12.47 11.41 -22.39
C ALA A 224 11.21 12.23 -22.71
N TYR A 225 10.10 11.89 -22.04
CA TYR A 225 8.82 12.57 -22.19
C TYR A 225 8.29 13.05 -20.84
N ASP A 226 7.46 14.09 -20.87
CA ASP A 226 6.65 14.46 -19.72
C ASP A 226 5.43 13.53 -19.59
N LEU A 227 5.04 13.24 -18.34
CA LEU A 227 3.88 12.38 -18.04
C LEU A 227 2.54 13.09 -18.29
N GLU A 228 2.55 14.42 -18.30
CA GLU A 228 1.39 15.25 -18.63
C GLU A 228 0.84 14.93 -20.04
N GLY A 229 -0.49 14.90 -20.15
CA GLY A 229 -1.22 14.57 -21.37
C GLY A 229 -1.13 13.11 -21.83
N LYS A 230 -0.37 12.24 -21.13
CA LYS A 230 -0.30 10.80 -21.45
C LYS A 230 -1.50 10.05 -20.94
N THR A 231 -1.86 8.96 -21.62
CA THR A 231 -2.90 8.04 -21.19
C THR A 231 -2.31 6.92 -20.34
N VAL A 232 -2.78 6.80 -19.09
CA VAL A 232 -2.32 5.78 -18.13
C VAL A 232 -3.49 4.88 -17.76
N GLY A 233 -3.40 3.60 -18.12
CA GLY A 233 -4.39 2.57 -17.82
C GLY A 233 -3.97 1.66 -16.68
N THR A 234 -4.84 1.43 -15.69
CA THR A 234 -4.63 0.38 -14.65
C THR A 234 -5.54 -0.83 -14.90
N VAL A 235 -4.92 -2.01 -15.03
CA VAL A 235 -5.60 -3.31 -15.11
C VAL A 235 -5.80 -3.81 -13.68
N GLY A 236 -6.94 -3.46 -13.10
CA GLY A 236 -7.26 -3.58 -11.68
C GLY A 236 -7.42 -2.21 -11.02
N ALA A 237 -8.61 -1.96 -10.47
CA ALA A 237 -8.99 -0.79 -9.65
C ALA A 237 -9.32 -1.21 -8.21
N GLY A 238 -8.59 -2.23 -7.72
CA GLY A 238 -8.54 -2.61 -6.31
C GLY A 238 -7.90 -1.54 -5.41
N ARG A 239 -7.43 -1.94 -4.23
CA ARG A 239 -6.84 -1.02 -3.24
C ARG A 239 -5.64 -0.24 -3.81
N ILE A 240 -4.74 -0.93 -4.50
CA ILE A 240 -3.51 -0.33 -5.05
C ILE A 240 -3.84 0.54 -6.28
N GLY A 241 -4.60 0.01 -7.25
CA GLY A 241 -4.99 0.75 -8.46
C GLY A 241 -5.66 2.10 -8.17
N LYS A 242 -6.57 2.17 -7.18
CA LYS A 242 -7.18 3.44 -6.78
C LYS A 242 -6.21 4.40 -6.09
N LEU A 243 -5.30 3.89 -5.25
CA LEU A 243 -4.24 4.71 -4.63
C LEU A 243 -3.23 5.24 -5.66
N LEU A 244 -3.00 4.51 -6.75
CA LEU A 244 -2.21 4.95 -7.90
C LEU A 244 -2.94 6.04 -8.70
N LEU A 245 -4.21 5.81 -9.08
CA LEU A 245 -5.03 6.79 -9.82
C LEU A 245 -5.11 8.12 -9.04
N GLN A 246 -5.34 8.06 -7.72
CA GLN A 246 -5.37 9.24 -6.85
C GLN A 246 -4.04 10.02 -6.87
N ARG A 247 -2.90 9.32 -6.97
CA ARG A 247 -1.56 9.92 -7.05
C ARG A 247 -1.21 10.43 -8.45
N LEU A 248 -1.80 9.86 -9.50
CA LEU A 248 -1.64 10.29 -10.88
C LEU A 248 -2.51 11.51 -11.25
N LYS A 249 -3.68 11.69 -10.62
CA LYS A 249 -4.59 12.82 -10.89
C LYS A 249 -3.89 14.20 -11.00
N PRO A 250 -2.98 14.62 -10.10
CA PRO A 250 -2.29 15.91 -10.20
C PRO A 250 -1.24 16.02 -11.33
N PHE A 251 -0.93 14.94 -12.06
CA PHE A 251 0.03 14.96 -13.18
C PHE A 251 -0.60 15.32 -14.54
N GLY A 252 -1.93 15.54 -14.61
CA GLY A 252 -2.58 15.92 -15.88
C GLY A 252 -2.65 14.81 -16.93
N CYS A 253 -2.72 13.55 -16.48
CA CYS A 253 -2.86 12.38 -17.36
C CYS A 253 -4.32 12.15 -17.79
N ASN A 254 -4.53 11.49 -18.93
CA ASN A 254 -5.81 10.82 -19.21
C ASN A 254 -5.81 9.49 -18.45
N LEU A 255 -6.67 9.34 -17.45
CA LEU A 255 -6.67 8.13 -16.60
C LEU A 255 -7.75 7.15 -17.06
N LEU A 256 -7.36 5.89 -17.29
CA LEU A 256 -8.25 4.78 -17.64
C LEU A 256 -8.12 3.65 -16.61
N TYR A 257 -9.18 2.88 -16.42
CA TYR A 257 -9.10 1.63 -15.67
C TYR A 257 -10.03 0.54 -16.19
N HIS A 258 -9.56 -0.70 -16.08
CA HIS A 258 -10.35 -1.91 -16.33
C HIS A 258 -10.34 -2.79 -15.07
N ASP A 259 -11.51 -3.22 -14.61
CA ASP A 259 -11.67 -4.23 -13.55
C ASP A 259 -13.02 -4.94 -13.73
N ARG A 260 -13.17 -6.13 -13.11
CA ARG A 260 -14.44 -6.88 -13.04
C ARG A 260 -15.51 -6.18 -12.21
N LEU A 261 -15.14 -5.18 -11.41
CA LEU A 261 -16.04 -4.34 -10.64
C LEU A 261 -15.71 -2.88 -10.93
N ARG A 262 -16.64 -2.16 -11.57
CA ARG A 262 -16.56 -0.71 -11.72
C ARG A 262 -16.46 -0.04 -10.34
N VAL A 263 -15.69 1.04 -10.25
CA VAL A 263 -15.63 1.91 -9.08
C VAL A 263 -16.96 2.65 -8.93
N ASP A 264 -17.31 3.05 -7.70
CA ASP A 264 -18.48 3.90 -7.48
C ASP A 264 -18.35 5.22 -8.26
N ALA A 265 -19.45 5.71 -8.84
CA ALA A 265 -19.43 6.86 -9.74
C ALA A 265 -18.88 8.15 -9.10
N ALA A 266 -19.12 8.38 -7.80
CA ALA A 266 -18.59 9.57 -7.12
C ALA A 266 -17.07 9.45 -6.89
N LEU A 267 -16.56 8.24 -6.66
CA LEU A 267 -15.11 7.99 -6.57
C LEU A 267 -14.45 7.93 -7.95
N GLU A 268 -15.17 7.56 -9.01
CA GLU A 268 -14.70 7.67 -10.40
C GLU A 268 -14.48 9.15 -10.79
N GLU A 269 -15.42 10.03 -10.43
CA GLU A 269 -15.29 11.49 -10.55
C GLU A 269 -14.18 12.07 -9.64
N GLU A 270 -14.08 11.61 -8.38
CA GLU A 270 -13.00 12.02 -7.47
C GLU A 270 -11.62 11.64 -8.00
N LEU A 271 -11.47 10.46 -8.63
CA LEU A 271 -10.21 10.03 -9.25
C LEU A 271 -9.95 10.71 -10.60
N GLY A 272 -10.99 11.12 -11.32
CA GLY A 272 -10.87 11.66 -12.68
C GLY A 272 -10.42 10.61 -13.70
N ALA A 273 -10.86 9.36 -13.53
CA ALA A 273 -10.45 8.21 -14.34
C ALA A 273 -11.66 7.52 -14.97
N ALA A 274 -11.62 7.22 -16.27
CA ALA A 274 -12.74 6.59 -16.96
C ALA A 274 -12.68 5.05 -16.88
N PHE A 275 -13.84 4.42 -16.68
CA PHE A 275 -13.98 2.96 -16.79
C PHE A 275 -13.98 2.48 -18.25
N GLU A 276 -13.19 1.45 -18.52
CA GLU A 276 -13.14 0.72 -19.79
C GLU A 276 -13.58 -0.73 -19.55
N GLU A 277 -14.78 -1.09 -20.00
CA GLU A 277 -15.37 -2.43 -19.79
C GLU A 277 -14.61 -3.53 -20.54
N ASP A 278 -14.09 -3.21 -21.73
CA ASP A 278 -13.26 -4.10 -22.54
C ASP A 278 -11.77 -3.76 -22.39
N LEU A 279 -10.99 -4.74 -21.94
CA LEU A 279 -9.54 -4.62 -21.78
C LEU A 279 -8.83 -4.45 -23.12
N ASP A 280 -9.27 -5.15 -24.17
CA ASP A 280 -8.65 -5.08 -25.50
C ASP A 280 -8.98 -3.75 -26.20
N ALA A 281 -10.05 -3.07 -25.78
CA ALA A 281 -10.33 -1.67 -26.14
C ALA A 281 -9.53 -0.66 -25.31
N MET A 282 -9.18 -0.96 -24.04
CA MET A 282 -8.36 -0.07 -23.21
C MET A 282 -6.89 -0.06 -23.64
N LEU A 283 -6.28 -1.24 -23.83
CA LEU A 283 -4.83 -1.36 -24.02
C LEU A 283 -4.25 -0.50 -25.17
N PRO A 284 -4.89 -0.41 -26.36
CA PRO A 284 -4.39 0.42 -27.47
C PRO A 284 -4.49 1.93 -27.24
N LYS A 285 -5.20 2.39 -26.20
CA LYS A 285 -5.35 3.82 -25.86
C LYS A 285 -4.22 4.34 -24.96
N CYS A 286 -3.44 3.45 -24.35
CA CYS A 286 -2.53 3.75 -23.24
C CYS A 286 -1.07 3.94 -23.69
N ASP A 287 -0.45 5.05 -23.31
CA ASP A 287 1.02 5.20 -23.32
C ASP A 287 1.67 4.35 -22.22
N VAL A 288 0.95 4.15 -21.12
CA VAL A 288 1.41 3.41 -19.93
C VAL A 288 0.32 2.47 -19.44
N VAL A 289 0.66 1.20 -19.25
CA VAL A 289 -0.23 0.19 -18.66
C VAL A 289 0.37 -0.32 -17.36
N VAL A 290 -0.41 -0.33 -16.28
CA VAL A 290 0.00 -0.82 -14.95
C VAL A 290 -0.89 -1.99 -14.53
N LEU A 291 -0.29 -3.03 -13.97
CA LEU A 291 -0.99 -4.25 -13.56
C LEU A 291 -1.25 -4.21 -12.05
N ASN A 292 -2.51 -4.27 -11.67
CA ASN A 292 -3.02 -4.20 -10.29
C ASN A 292 -4.01 -5.34 -9.98
N MET A 293 -3.85 -6.46 -10.70
CA MET A 293 -4.65 -7.68 -10.61
C MET A 293 -3.87 -8.81 -9.91
N PRO A 294 -4.53 -9.70 -9.13
CA PRO A 294 -3.87 -10.86 -8.52
C PRO A 294 -3.53 -11.92 -9.56
N LEU A 295 -2.52 -12.76 -9.27
CA LEU A 295 -2.22 -13.96 -10.05
C LEU A 295 -3.30 -15.03 -9.82
N THR A 296 -3.88 -15.53 -10.92
CA THR A 296 -4.92 -16.56 -10.98
C THR A 296 -4.79 -17.30 -12.31
N GLU A 297 -5.43 -18.46 -12.48
CA GLU A 297 -5.46 -19.15 -13.79
C GLU A 297 -6.10 -18.33 -14.94
N LYS A 298 -6.79 -17.19 -14.64
CA LYS A 298 -7.29 -16.26 -15.66
C LYS A 298 -6.33 -15.10 -16.00
N THR A 299 -5.35 -14.82 -15.15
CA THR A 299 -4.39 -13.69 -15.29
C THR A 299 -2.96 -14.15 -15.53
N LYS A 300 -2.67 -15.42 -15.24
CA LYS A 300 -1.46 -16.14 -15.63
C LYS A 300 -1.31 -16.10 -17.15
N TYR A 301 -0.13 -15.67 -17.62
CA TYR A 301 0.20 -15.45 -19.04
C TYR A 301 -0.60 -14.38 -19.80
N LEU A 302 -1.44 -13.55 -19.16
CA LEU A 302 -2.28 -12.56 -19.88
C LEU A 302 -1.50 -11.62 -20.83
N ASN A 303 -0.24 -11.31 -20.49
CA ASN A 303 0.63 -10.41 -21.26
C ASN A 303 1.64 -11.15 -22.16
N TYR A 304 1.58 -12.48 -22.26
CA TYR A 304 2.43 -13.25 -23.17
C TYR A 304 1.74 -13.41 -24.52
N LYS A 305 2.41 -12.98 -25.58
CA LYS A 305 2.05 -13.39 -26.94
C LYS A 305 2.42 -14.86 -27.16
N ASN A 306 1.53 -15.57 -27.86
CA ASN A 306 1.93 -16.67 -28.74
C ASN A 306 2.51 -16.09 -30.04
#